data_AF-S2L1R9-F1
#
_entry.id   AF-S2L1R9-F1
#
_cell.length_a   1.000
_cell.length_b   1.000
_cell.length_c   1.000
_cell.angle_alpha   90.00
_cell.angle_beta   90.00
_cell.angle_gamma   90.00
#
_symmetry.space_group_name_H-M   'P 1'
#
loop_
_entity.id
_entity.type
_entity.pdbx_description
1 polymer ?
#
loop_
_entity_poly.entity_id
_entity_poly.type
_entity_poly.pdbx_seq_one_letter_code
_entity_poly.pdbx_strand_id
1 'polypeptide(L)'
;MQVFSLEKMAEKIHYGKTKDYFGEVLSSYHNENYRSAVVMLWSVAVCDIVYKLQSLIDLYGDASARKILDEVSEIQKNDPKSSSWELKLVEDVCEKTNLLDTSEYENLRYLQKQRHLSAHPVLNKERELHSPNKETVRSLLRNTLDDLLTKPPFYTQHILNELLSDISESKEILNTRRKVKKYVVNRYFSRTTQAVEINIFRSLWKIVFKLENEKCDRNRLINLHVLEVIAKKNKVALPRAIQGDVDFYSNIANSGEPLSYLVFFLSKNSELYPLLNEAAKLKVEHCIVEDEVGKIVGWFVKESLEKHADDIEEWIEGDERPVFTPEQFENILEMSDSDEWQERFCRIVSTYYGTSMNYNQADSRFQVAIPNFIRLFNKNAIRDLAHKIESNSQCHDRRQARHDYAIIKERIDEIFGDGEFNYQDYYWFSRKLGLAD
;
A
#
# COMPACT_ATOMS: atom_id res chain seq x y z
N MET A 1 -5.77 28.59 -20.03
CA MET A 1 -6.46 27.29 -20.23
C MET A 1 -5.82 26.59 -21.43
N GLN A 2 -5.20 25.43 -21.26
CA GLN A 2 -4.78 24.62 -22.42
C GLN A 2 -6.03 24.07 -23.12
N VAL A 3 -6.17 24.35 -24.42
CA VAL A 3 -7.26 23.81 -25.24
C VAL A 3 -7.08 22.28 -25.32
N PHE A 4 -8.15 21.53 -25.07
CA PHE A 4 -8.16 20.07 -25.18
C PHE A 4 -7.74 19.65 -26.61
N SER A 5 -6.67 18.86 -26.71
CA SER A 5 -6.14 18.32 -27.98
C SER A 5 -6.53 16.85 -28.12
N LEU A 6 -7.24 16.54 -29.20
CA LEU A 6 -7.68 15.18 -29.52
C LEU A 6 -6.48 14.29 -29.82
N GLU A 7 -5.45 14.84 -30.44
CA GLU A 7 -4.22 14.15 -30.84
C GLU A 7 -3.43 13.70 -29.61
N LYS A 8 -3.25 14.59 -28.62
CA LYS A 8 -2.59 14.23 -27.35
C LYS A 8 -3.36 13.20 -26.54
N MET A 9 -4.68 13.19 -26.64
CA MET A 9 -5.52 12.23 -25.93
C MET A 9 -5.57 10.88 -26.65
N ALA A 10 -5.53 10.86 -27.98
CA ALA A 10 -5.42 9.65 -28.78
C ALA A 10 -4.15 8.85 -28.46
N GLU A 11 -3.06 9.53 -28.08
CA GLU A 11 -1.83 8.87 -27.61
C GLU A 11 -2.01 8.04 -26.33
N LYS A 12 -3.08 8.29 -25.55
CA LYS A 12 -3.39 7.56 -24.32
C LYS A 12 -4.30 6.35 -24.53
N ILE A 13 -4.72 6.06 -25.76
CA ILE A 13 -5.55 4.89 -26.07
C ILE A 13 -4.75 3.62 -25.75
N HIS A 14 -5.36 2.71 -24.99
CA HIS A 14 -4.67 1.55 -24.43
C HIS A 14 -4.25 0.51 -25.47
N TYR A 15 -5.13 0.18 -26.42
CA TYR A 15 -4.84 -0.85 -27.42
C TYR A 15 -4.30 -0.23 -28.70
N GLY A 16 -3.16 -0.74 -29.18
CA GLY A 16 -2.54 -0.26 -30.42
C GLY A 16 -3.50 -0.32 -31.62
N LYS A 17 -4.26 -1.41 -31.76
CA LYS A 17 -5.27 -1.52 -32.82
C LYS A 17 -6.38 -0.48 -32.73
N THR A 18 -6.91 -0.24 -31.52
CA THR A 18 -7.91 0.83 -31.29
C THR A 18 -7.31 2.19 -31.68
N LYS A 19 -6.05 2.44 -31.33
CA LYS A 19 -5.35 3.68 -31.67
C LYS A 19 -5.20 3.85 -33.18
N ASP A 20 -4.84 2.79 -33.91
CA ASP A 20 -4.74 2.81 -35.36
C ASP A 20 -6.10 3.15 -36.00
N TYR A 21 -7.18 2.49 -35.57
CA TYR A 21 -8.53 2.78 -36.05
C TYR A 21 -9.01 4.18 -35.68
N PHE A 22 -8.65 4.70 -34.50
CA PHE A 22 -8.95 6.07 -34.12
C PHE A 22 -8.18 7.10 -34.97
N GLY A 23 -7.01 6.74 -35.50
CA GLY A 23 -6.29 7.53 -36.48
C GLY A 23 -7.11 7.79 -37.76
N GLU A 24 -7.89 6.81 -38.21
CA GLU A 24 -8.82 6.96 -39.35
C GLU A 24 -9.97 7.93 -39.02
N VAL A 25 -10.46 7.89 -37.77
CA VAL A 25 -11.48 8.83 -37.27
C VAL A 25 -10.95 10.26 -37.28
N LEU A 26 -9.75 10.48 -36.74
CA LEU A 26 -9.12 11.80 -36.72
C LEU A 26 -8.86 12.32 -38.13
N SER A 27 -8.33 11.48 -39.03
CA SER A 27 -8.13 11.84 -40.43
C SER A 27 -9.43 12.27 -41.08
N SER A 28 -10.53 11.52 -40.86
CA SER A 28 -11.85 11.88 -41.38
C SER A 28 -12.36 13.20 -40.81
N TYR A 29 -12.18 13.44 -39.51
CA TYR A 29 -12.58 14.69 -38.86
C TYR A 29 -11.81 15.90 -39.39
N HIS A 30 -10.49 15.79 -39.56
CA HIS A 30 -9.66 16.89 -40.08
C HIS A 30 -9.94 17.22 -41.54
N ASN A 31 -10.34 16.23 -42.34
CA ASN A 31 -10.74 16.40 -43.74
C ASN A 31 -12.23 16.77 -43.91
N GLU A 32 -12.91 17.19 -42.83
CA GLU A 32 -14.32 17.59 -42.82
C GLU A 32 -15.32 16.50 -43.26
N ASN A 33 -14.88 15.23 -43.25
CA ASN A 33 -15.70 14.06 -43.52
C ASN A 33 -16.48 13.63 -42.27
N TYR A 34 -17.32 14.54 -41.74
CA TYR A 34 -17.98 14.40 -40.45
C TYR A 34 -18.88 13.15 -40.33
N ARG A 35 -19.62 12.82 -41.39
CA ARG A 35 -20.44 11.59 -41.44
C ARG A 35 -19.58 10.34 -41.29
N SER A 36 -18.49 10.26 -42.04
CA SER A 36 -17.57 9.12 -41.99
C SER A 36 -16.86 9.02 -40.64
N ALA A 37 -16.44 10.16 -40.07
CA ALA A 37 -15.81 10.21 -38.76
C ALA A 37 -16.73 9.62 -37.66
N VAL A 38 -18.01 9.99 -37.64
CA VAL A 38 -18.98 9.48 -36.66
C VAL A 38 -19.25 7.99 -36.85
N VAL A 39 -19.41 7.54 -38.09
CA VAL A 39 -19.64 6.12 -38.37
C VAL A 39 -18.46 5.27 -37.92
N MET A 40 -17.23 5.70 -38.24
CA MET A 40 -16.02 4.99 -37.83
C MET A 40 -15.81 5.04 -36.31
N LEU A 41 -16.06 6.18 -35.66
CA LEU A 41 -15.89 6.34 -34.21
C LEU A 41 -16.72 5.33 -33.41
N TRP A 42 -17.96 5.07 -33.83
CA TRP A 42 -18.79 4.04 -33.20
C TRP A 42 -18.19 2.64 -33.35
N SER A 43 -17.71 2.29 -34.54
CA SER A 43 -17.03 1.00 -34.77
C SER A 43 -15.77 0.85 -33.90
N VAL A 44 -14.99 1.92 -33.73
CA VAL A 44 -13.83 1.93 -32.82
C VAL A 44 -14.26 1.71 -31.37
N ALA A 45 -15.30 2.40 -30.91
CA ALA A 45 -15.81 2.25 -29.54
C ALA A 45 -16.26 0.82 -29.24
N VAL A 46 -17.06 0.21 -30.13
CA VAL A 46 -17.53 -1.17 -29.97
C VAL A 46 -16.35 -2.16 -29.95
N CYS A 47 -15.39 -1.98 -30.86
CA CYS A 47 -14.21 -2.85 -30.94
C CYS A 47 -13.35 -2.76 -29.68
N ASP A 48 -13.15 -1.55 -29.16
CA ASP A 48 -12.39 -1.31 -27.94
C ASP A 48 -13.04 -1.96 -26.70
N ILE A 49 -14.37 -1.91 -26.59
CA ILE A 49 -15.10 -2.62 -25.52
C ILE A 49 -14.84 -4.13 -25.61
N VAL A 50 -14.91 -4.72 -26.80
CA VAL A 50 -14.64 -6.16 -26.99
C VAL A 50 -13.20 -6.50 -26.57
N TYR A 51 -12.21 -5.70 -26.97
CA TYR A 51 -10.82 -5.91 -26.54
C TYR A 51 -10.64 -5.81 -25.03
N LYS A 52 -11.35 -4.89 -24.38
CA LYS A 52 -11.32 -4.74 -22.92
C LYS A 52 -11.92 -5.94 -22.21
N LEU A 53 -13.08 -6.40 -22.65
CA LEU A 53 -13.72 -7.61 -22.10
C LEU A 53 -12.83 -8.85 -22.31
N GLN A 54 -12.24 -9.02 -23.50
CA GLN A 54 -11.33 -10.14 -23.76
C GLN A 54 -10.09 -10.07 -22.85
N SER A 55 -9.53 -8.88 -22.64
CA SER A 55 -8.42 -8.68 -21.73
C SER A 55 -8.77 -9.00 -20.28
N LEU A 56 -10.01 -8.74 -19.84
CA LEU A 56 -10.48 -9.13 -18.51
C LEU A 56 -10.56 -10.66 -18.37
N ILE A 57 -11.00 -11.35 -19.41
CA ILE A 57 -11.07 -12.83 -19.43
C ILE A 57 -9.67 -13.43 -19.41
N ASP A 58 -8.78 -12.98 -20.29
CA ASP A 58 -7.47 -13.61 -20.51
C ASP A 58 -6.51 -13.39 -19.34
N LEU A 59 -6.56 -12.21 -18.72
CA LEU A 59 -5.62 -11.83 -17.67
C LEU A 59 -6.14 -12.14 -16.25
N TYR A 60 -7.47 -12.16 -16.06
CA TYR A 60 -8.10 -12.24 -14.73
C TYR A 60 -9.20 -13.30 -14.62
N GLY A 61 -9.58 -13.97 -15.72
CA GLY A 61 -10.63 -14.99 -15.69
C GLY A 61 -12.02 -14.45 -15.38
N ASP A 62 -12.31 -13.18 -15.70
CA ASP A 62 -13.57 -12.51 -15.35
C ASP A 62 -14.80 -13.25 -15.95
N ALA A 63 -15.66 -13.77 -15.07
CA ALA A 63 -16.83 -14.55 -15.45
C ALA A 63 -17.96 -13.68 -16.05
N SER A 64 -18.10 -12.43 -15.61
CA SER A 64 -19.09 -11.50 -16.15
C SER A 64 -18.71 -11.08 -17.56
N ALA A 65 -17.45 -10.71 -17.78
CA ALA A 65 -16.94 -10.39 -19.11
C ALA A 65 -17.09 -11.59 -20.08
N ARG A 66 -16.80 -12.81 -19.61
CA ARG A 66 -17.01 -14.03 -20.39
C ARG A 66 -18.47 -14.20 -20.78
N LYS A 67 -19.40 -14.08 -19.82
CA LYS A 67 -20.84 -14.19 -20.07
C LYS A 67 -21.33 -13.17 -21.10
N ILE A 68 -20.86 -11.93 -21.02
CA ILE A 68 -21.22 -10.87 -21.98
C ILE A 68 -20.75 -11.23 -23.39
N LEU A 69 -19.48 -11.64 -23.55
CA LEU A 69 -18.95 -12.01 -24.86
C LEU A 69 -19.61 -13.28 -25.43
N ASP A 70 -19.93 -14.26 -24.58
CA ASP A 70 -20.66 -15.47 -25.00
C ASP A 70 -22.08 -15.11 -25.48
N GLU A 71 -22.81 -14.26 -24.75
CA GLU A 71 -24.14 -13.78 -25.15
C GLU A 71 -24.09 -13.00 -26.48
N VAL A 72 -23.11 -12.11 -26.65
CA VAL A 72 -22.92 -11.35 -27.90
C VAL A 72 -22.58 -12.27 -29.07
N SER A 73 -21.71 -13.26 -28.85
CA SER A 73 -21.33 -14.24 -29.87
C SER A 73 -22.53 -15.07 -30.34
N GLU A 74 -23.42 -15.46 -29.42
CA GLU A 74 -24.65 -16.17 -29.78
C GLU A 74 -25.63 -15.30 -30.58
N ILE A 75 -25.76 -14.01 -30.27
CA ILE A 75 -26.59 -13.09 -31.06
C ILE A 75 -26.02 -12.95 -32.49
N GLN A 76 -24.70 -12.79 -32.61
CA GLN A 76 -24.03 -12.68 -33.91
C GLN A 76 -24.16 -13.96 -34.75
N LYS A 77 -24.13 -15.16 -34.13
CA LYS A 77 -24.36 -16.43 -34.83
C LYS A 77 -25.80 -16.56 -35.32
N ASN A 78 -26.77 -16.15 -34.51
CA ASN A 78 -28.20 -16.27 -34.84
C ASN A 78 -28.67 -15.24 -35.86
N ASP A 79 -28.13 -14.01 -35.82
CA ASP A 79 -28.42 -12.96 -36.81
C ASP A 79 -27.15 -12.18 -37.19
N PRO A 80 -26.36 -12.68 -38.17
CA PRO A 80 -25.09 -12.05 -38.57
C PRO A 80 -25.23 -10.66 -39.18
N LYS A 81 -26.43 -10.24 -39.58
CA LYS A 81 -26.67 -8.94 -40.23
C LYS A 81 -27.19 -7.89 -39.26
N SER A 82 -27.62 -8.29 -38.07
CA SER A 82 -28.15 -7.35 -37.09
C SER A 82 -27.03 -6.58 -36.39
N SER A 83 -27.23 -5.27 -36.25
CA SER A 83 -26.41 -4.41 -35.39
C SER A 83 -26.97 -4.29 -33.96
N SER A 84 -28.00 -5.06 -33.61
CA SER A 84 -28.65 -4.97 -32.28
C SER A 84 -27.72 -5.39 -31.14
N TRP A 85 -26.78 -6.31 -31.40
CA TRP A 85 -25.80 -6.75 -30.42
C TRP A 85 -24.88 -5.63 -29.95
N GLU A 86 -24.61 -4.62 -30.80
CA GLU A 86 -23.71 -3.51 -30.47
C GLU A 86 -24.25 -2.68 -29.29
N LEU A 87 -25.56 -2.39 -29.30
CA LEU A 87 -26.20 -1.64 -28.21
C LEU A 87 -26.33 -2.50 -26.96
N LYS A 88 -26.72 -3.77 -27.13
CA LYS A 88 -26.78 -4.72 -26.00
C LYS A 88 -25.43 -4.87 -25.33
N LEU A 89 -24.33 -4.93 -26.09
CA LEU A 89 -22.97 -4.98 -25.54
C LEU A 89 -22.71 -3.77 -24.63
N VAL A 90 -23.04 -2.55 -25.09
CA VAL A 90 -22.82 -1.33 -24.31
C VAL A 90 -23.71 -1.29 -23.05
N GLU A 91 -24.95 -1.73 -23.16
CA GLU A 91 -25.90 -1.87 -22.04
C GLU A 91 -25.40 -2.89 -21.02
N ASP A 92 -25.06 -4.11 -21.46
CA ASP A 92 -24.51 -5.17 -20.61
C ASP A 92 -23.21 -4.74 -19.93
N VAL A 93 -22.36 -3.97 -20.61
CA VAL A 93 -21.12 -3.44 -20.02
C VAL A 93 -21.43 -2.39 -18.95
N CYS A 94 -22.44 -1.55 -19.14
CA CYS A 94 -22.88 -0.60 -18.12
C CYS A 94 -23.55 -1.30 -16.91
N GLU A 95 -24.34 -2.35 -17.14
CA GLU A 95 -25.14 -3.01 -16.10
C GLU A 95 -24.40 -4.11 -15.36
N LYS A 96 -23.65 -4.94 -16.10
CA LYS A 96 -23.01 -6.17 -15.61
C LYS A 96 -21.51 -5.96 -15.33
N THR A 97 -20.94 -4.85 -15.78
CA THR A 97 -19.57 -4.45 -15.45
C THR A 97 -19.57 -3.04 -14.86
N ASN A 98 -18.40 -2.53 -14.52
CA ASN A 98 -18.25 -1.14 -14.09
C ASN A 98 -17.25 -0.39 -14.99
N LEU A 99 -17.16 -0.79 -16.26
CA LEU A 99 -16.32 -0.11 -17.24
C LEU A 99 -16.92 1.25 -17.65
N LEU A 100 -18.25 1.35 -17.61
CA LEU A 100 -19.04 2.53 -17.97
C LEU A 100 -19.99 2.87 -16.83
N ASP A 101 -20.11 4.14 -16.49
CA ASP A 101 -21.19 4.67 -15.66
C ASP A 101 -22.40 5.09 -16.50
N THR A 102 -23.48 5.53 -15.83
CA THR A 102 -24.72 5.93 -16.50
C THR A 102 -24.54 7.12 -17.44
N SER A 103 -23.68 8.08 -17.12
CA SER A 103 -23.43 9.26 -17.96
C SER A 103 -22.67 8.87 -19.23
N GLU A 104 -21.65 8.01 -19.07
CA GLU A 104 -20.80 7.51 -20.14
C GLU A 104 -21.59 6.58 -21.08
N TYR A 105 -22.47 5.76 -20.52
CA TYR A 105 -23.45 4.98 -21.27
C TYR A 105 -24.33 5.87 -22.15
N GLU A 106 -24.91 6.95 -21.60
CA GLU A 106 -25.76 7.85 -22.39
C GLU A 106 -24.97 8.62 -23.47
N ASN A 107 -23.71 8.96 -23.22
CA ASN A 107 -22.82 9.54 -24.24
C ASN A 107 -22.57 8.56 -25.40
N LEU A 108 -22.27 7.29 -25.11
CA LEU A 108 -22.11 6.25 -26.14
C LEU A 108 -23.42 5.94 -26.87
N ARG A 109 -24.55 5.98 -26.16
CA ARG A 109 -25.88 5.86 -26.76
C ARG A 109 -26.20 7.02 -27.69
N TYR A 110 -25.76 8.23 -27.36
CA TYR A 110 -25.87 9.38 -28.25
C TYR A 110 -24.99 9.24 -29.49
N LEU A 111 -23.75 8.75 -29.35
CA LEU A 111 -22.87 8.41 -30.47
C LEU A 111 -23.54 7.39 -31.41
N GLN A 112 -24.15 6.34 -30.87
CA GLN A 112 -24.87 5.32 -31.64
C GLN A 112 -26.02 5.93 -32.47
N LYS A 113 -26.80 6.85 -31.89
CA LYS A 113 -27.87 7.56 -32.59
C LYS A 113 -27.32 8.41 -33.74
N GLN A 114 -26.21 9.12 -33.51
CA GLN A 114 -25.55 9.92 -34.53
C GLN A 114 -24.97 9.05 -35.67
N ARG A 115 -24.42 7.88 -35.34
CA ARG A 115 -24.01 6.87 -36.33
C ARG A 115 -25.19 6.38 -37.15
N HIS A 116 -26.34 6.09 -36.52
CA HIS A 116 -27.54 5.66 -37.25
C HIS A 116 -27.99 6.72 -38.27
N LEU A 117 -28.09 7.99 -37.85
CA LEU A 117 -28.45 9.10 -38.73
C LEU A 117 -27.43 9.32 -39.87
N SER A 118 -26.15 9.10 -39.59
CA SER A 118 -25.06 9.35 -40.56
C SER A 118 -24.89 8.19 -41.56
N ALA A 119 -25.10 6.94 -41.14
CA ALA A 119 -24.88 5.74 -41.95
C ALA A 119 -26.08 5.38 -42.84
N HIS A 120 -27.31 5.60 -42.37
CA HIS A 120 -28.52 5.33 -43.14
C HIS A 120 -28.95 6.56 -43.94
N PRO A 121 -29.60 6.39 -45.10
CA PRO A 121 -30.08 7.51 -45.91
C PRO A 121 -31.33 8.15 -45.29
N VAL A 122 -31.19 8.67 -44.07
CA VAL A 122 -32.22 9.47 -43.40
C VAL A 122 -32.18 10.85 -44.04
N LEU A 123 -33.13 11.07 -44.94
CA LEU A 123 -33.24 12.31 -45.70
C LEU A 123 -33.91 13.40 -44.87
N ASN A 124 -33.34 14.59 -44.86
CA ASN A 124 -34.00 15.78 -44.31
C ASN A 124 -35.17 16.23 -45.22
N LYS A 125 -35.87 17.30 -44.85
CA LYS A 125 -36.98 17.87 -45.64
C LYS A 125 -36.56 18.26 -47.08
N GLU A 126 -35.27 18.53 -47.28
CA GLU A 126 -34.65 18.93 -48.53
C GLU A 126 -34.06 17.75 -49.32
N ARG A 127 -34.29 16.51 -48.87
CA ARG A 127 -33.77 15.27 -49.48
C ARG A 127 -32.24 15.13 -49.42
N GLU A 128 -31.60 15.82 -48.49
CA GLU A 128 -30.17 15.68 -48.24
C GLU A 128 -29.90 14.67 -47.12
N LEU A 129 -28.71 14.06 -47.16
CA LEU A 129 -28.23 13.17 -46.11
C LEU A 129 -27.92 13.97 -44.85
N HIS A 130 -28.31 13.44 -43.69
CA HIS A 130 -27.91 14.02 -42.42
C HIS A 130 -26.38 14.10 -42.29
N SER A 131 -25.88 15.28 -41.95
CA SER A 131 -24.47 15.49 -41.58
C SER A 131 -24.38 16.24 -40.26
N PRO A 132 -23.76 15.67 -39.22
CA PRO A 132 -23.47 16.40 -38.00
C PRO A 132 -22.46 17.52 -38.28
N ASN A 133 -22.56 18.62 -37.52
CA ASN A 133 -21.61 19.72 -37.64
C ASN A 133 -20.28 19.41 -36.93
N LYS A 134 -19.26 20.21 -37.21
CA LYS A 134 -17.91 20.07 -36.66
C LYS A 134 -17.85 19.95 -35.14
N GLU A 135 -18.63 20.77 -34.43
CA GLU A 135 -18.60 20.82 -32.96
C GLU A 135 -19.29 19.60 -32.34
N THR A 136 -20.38 19.12 -32.94
CA THR A 136 -21.02 17.86 -32.57
C THR A 136 -20.03 16.71 -32.71
N VAL A 137 -19.35 16.60 -33.86
CA VAL A 137 -18.35 15.54 -34.07
C VAL A 137 -17.19 15.68 -33.09
N ARG A 138 -16.67 16.90 -32.87
CA ARG A 138 -15.61 17.15 -31.88
C ARG A 138 -16.00 16.69 -30.47
N SER A 139 -17.23 16.97 -30.05
CA SER A 139 -17.78 16.54 -28.76
C SER A 139 -17.86 15.02 -28.67
N LEU A 140 -18.32 14.35 -29.73
CA LEU A 140 -18.38 12.88 -29.78
C LEU A 140 -16.99 12.25 -29.67
N LEU A 141 -16.00 12.76 -30.40
CA LEU A 141 -14.62 12.26 -30.29
C LEU A 141 -14.07 12.44 -28.87
N ARG A 142 -14.27 13.63 -28.28
CA ARG A 142 -13.80 13.91 -26.92
C ARG A 142 -14.43 12.98 -25.90
N ASN A 143 -15.76 12.90 -25.87
CA ASN A 143 -16.47 12.07 -24.92
C ASN A 143 -16.07 10.60 -25.09
N THR A 144 -15.98 10.10 -26.33
CA THR A 144 -15.58 8.70 -26.56
C THR A 144 -14.14 8.42 -26.11
N LEU A 145 -13.21 9.38 -26.28
CA LEU A 145 -11.85 9.27 -25.76
C LEU A 145 -11.83 9.23 -24.22
N ASP A 146 -12.50 10.19 -23.56
CA ASP A 146 -12.51 10.35 -22.10
C ASP A 146 -13.30 9.21 -21.41
N ASP A 147 -14.49 8.91 -21.91
CA ASP A 147 -15.45 7.99 -21.30
C ASP A 147 -15.07 6.52 -21.52
N LEU A 148 -14.35 6.22 -22.61
CA LEU A 148 -14.04 4.85 -23.02
C LEU A 148 -12.58 4.67 -23.44
N LEU A 149 -12.13 5.18 -24.58
CA LEU A 149 -10.93 4.68 -25.26
C LEU A 149 -9.62 4.84 -24.45
N THR A 150 -9.53 5.88 -23.62
CA THR A 150 -8.37 6.14 -22.75
C THR A 150 -8.48 5.51 -21.38
N LYS A 151 -9.62 4.88 -21.05
CA LYS A 151 -9.77 4.12 -19.82
C LYS A 151 -9.13 2.74 -19.92
N PRO A 152 -8.47 2.27 -18.86
CA PRO A 152 -7.97 0.92 -18.82
C PRO A 152 -9.14 -0.08 -18.82
N PRO A 153 -8.94 -1.32 -19.28
CA PRO A 153 -9.94 -2.39 -19.20
C PRO A 153 -10.42 -2.73 -17.78
N PHE A 154 -9.83 -2.15 -16.72
CA PHE A 154 -9.95 -2.65 -15.35
C PHE A 154 -10.84 -1.78 -14.46
N TYR A 155 -11.78 -2.41 -13.76
CA TYR A 155 -12.47 -1.82 -12.61
C TYR A 155 -11.73 -2.14 -11.30
N THR A 156 -11.33 -1.10 -10.57
CA THR A 156 -10.47 -1.23 -9.39
C THR A 156 -11.11 -2.05 -8.27
N GLN A 157 -12.44 -2.02 -8.13
CA GLN A 157 -13.13 -2.77 -7.06
C GLN A 157 -13.10 -4.29 -7.30
N HIS A 158 -13.16 -4.74 -8.55
CA HIS A 158 -13.07 -6.18 -8.85
C HIS A 158 -11.67 -6.70 -8.54
N ILE A 159 -10.63 -5.98 -8.99
CA ILE A 159 -9.22 -6.31 -8.67
C ILE A 159 -9.02 -6.35 -7.16
N LEU A 160 -9.55 -5.36 -6.43
CA LEU A 160 -9.47 -5.34 -4.98
C LEU A 160 -10.13 -6.56 -4.36
N ASN A 161 -11.34 -6.92 -4.79
CA ASN A 161 -12.06 -8.07 -4.23
C ASN A 161 -11.32 -9.40 -4.50
N GLU A 162 -10.82 -9.59 -5.72
CA GLU A 162 -10.01 -10.76 -6.09
C GLU A 162 -8.72 -10.81 -5.27
N LEU A 163 -7.98 -9.69 -5.21
CA LEU A 163 -6.77 -9.55 -4.40
C LEU A 163 -7.02 -9.91 -2.94
N LEU A 164 -8.10 -9.38 -2.33
CA LEU A 164 -8.45 -9.64 -0.94
C LEU A 164 -8.84 -11.11 -0.72
N SER A 165 -9.54 -11.76 -1.67
CA SER A 165 -9.87 -13.19 -1.58
C SER A 165 -8.60 -14.04 -1.64
N ASP A 166 -7.77 -13.79 -2.65
CA ASP A 166 -6.54 -14.53 -2.91
C ASP A 166 -5.57 -14.51 -1.73
N ILE A 167 -5.32 -13.32 -1.16
CA ILE A 167 -4.40 -13.20 -0.03
C ILE A 167 -5.02 -13.80 1.24
N SER A 168 -6.33 -13.72 1.41
CA SER A 168 -7.04 -14.34 2.54
C SER A 168 -6.97 -15.87 2.48
N GLU A 169 -7.15 -16.46 1.30
CA GLU A 169 -7.08 -17.91 1.07
C GLU A 169 -5.64 -18.44 1.20
N SER A 170 -4.67 -17.65 0.75
CA SER A 170 -3.25 -18.02 0.73
C SER A 170 -2.48 -17.60 1.99
N LYS A 171 -3.16 -17.21 3.08
CA LYS A 171 -2.54 -16.59 4.27
C LYS A 171 -1.45 -17.45 4.91
N GLU A 172 -1.65 -18.77 4.97
CA GLU A 172 -0.65 -19.73 5.50
C GLU A 172 0.64 -19.75 4.67
N ILE A 173 0.53 -19.62 3.35
CA ILE A 173 1.68 -19.60 2.43
C ILE A 173 2.34 -18.21 2.45
N LEU A 174 1.53 -17.15 2.45
CA LEU A 174 1.90 -15.74 2.44
C LEU A 174 2.23 -15.20 3.84
N ASN A 175 2.94 -15.99 4.64
CA ASN A 175 3.23 -15.71 6.04
C ASN A 175 4.39 -14.71 6.30
N THR A 176 4.93 -14.04 5.26
CA THR A 176 6.00 -13.03 5.43
C THR A 176 5.79 -11.85 4.48
N ARG A 177 6.18 -10.64 4.92
CA ARG A 177 6.18 -9.41 4.10
C ARG A 177 6.83 -9.63 2.72
N ARG A 178 7.95 -10.35 2.67
CA ARG A 178 8.67 -10.69 1.43
C ARG A 178 7.85 -11.54 0.47
N LYS A 179 7.18 -12.59 0.97
CA LYS A 179 6.31 -13.46 0.15
C LYS A 179 5.09 -12.70 -0.35
N VAL A 180 4.43 -11.92 0.52
CA VAL A 180 3.29 -11.06 0.13
C VAL A 180 3.71 -10.14 -1.00
N LYS A 181 4.81 -9.38 -0.84
CA LYS A 181 5.35 -8.49 -1.87
C LYS A 181 5.56 -9.22 -3.20
N LYS A 182 6.25 -10.36 -3.18
CA LYS A 182 6.53 -11.12 -4.41
C LYS A 182 5.24 -11.57 -5.11
N TYR A 183 4.26 -12.05 -4.34
CA TYR A 183 2.98 -12.51 -4.86
C TYR A 183 2.17 -11.36 -5.49
N VAL A 184 1.90 -10.31 -4.72
CA VAL A 184 1.00 -9.23 -5.17
C VAL A 184 1.62 -8.41 -6.30
N VAL A 185 2.94 -8.21 -6.29
CA VAL A 185 3.62 -7.50 -7.39
C VAL A 185 3.55 -8.31 -8.68
N ASN A 186 3.83 -9.61 -8.65
CA ASN A 186 3.84 -10.40 -9.88
C ASN A 186 2.43 -10.60 -10.44
N ARG A 187 1.45 -10.90 -9.58
CA ARG A 187 0.09 -11.24 -9.99
C ARG A 187 -0.77 -10.01 -10.32
N TYR A 188 -0.65 -8.94 -9.53
CA TYR A 188 -1.51 -7.76 -9.67
C TYR A 188 -0.71 -6.53 -10.12
N PHE A 189 0.33 -6.13 -9.38
CA PHE A 189 0.92 -4.81 -9.58
C PHE A 189 1.92 -4.67 -10.74
N SER A 190 2.24 -5.75 -11.45
CA SER A 190 3.13 -5.73 -12.62
C SER A 190 2.44 -5.16 -13.87
N ARG A 191 1.10 -5.25 -13.91
CA ARG A 191 0.26 -4.86 -15.06
C ARG A 191 -0.73 -3.73 -14.72
N THR A 192 -0.72 -3.22 -13.49
CA THR A 192 -1.57 -2.10 -13.08
C THR A 192 -0.90 -0.75 -13.30
N THR A 193 -1.72 0.27 -13.55
CA THR A 193 -1.26 1.67 -13.57
C THR A 193 -1.19 2.23 -12.15
N GLN A 194 -0.41 3.29 -11.98
CA GLN A 194 -0.31 4.01 -10.69
C GLN A 194 -1.69 4.47 -10.18
N ALA A 195 -2.59 4.93 -11.05
CA ALA A 195 -3.93 5.37 -10.66
C ALA A 195 -4.74 4.24 -10.01
N VAL A 196 -4.68 3.03 -10.56
CA VAL A 196 -5.35 1.84 -9.99
C VAL A 196 -4.73 1.48 -8.64
N GLU A 197 -3.41 1.51 -8.51
CA GLU A 197 -2.72 1.23 -7.25
C GLU A 197 -3.10 2.21 -6.14
N ILE A 198 -3.20 3.51 -6.45
CA ILE A 198 -3.64 4.53 -5.48
C ILE A 198 -5.10 4.30 -5.05
N ASN A 199 -5.97 3.86 -5.96
CA ASN A 199 -7.33 3.50 -5.61
C ASN A 199 -7.40 2.24 -4.72
N ILE A 200 -6.58 1.23 -4.99
CA ILE A 200 -6.46 0.05 -4.12
C ILE A 200 -5.92 0.45 -2.75
N PHE A 201 -4.90 1.31 -2.70
CA PHE A 201 -4.35 1.87 -1.46
C PHE A 201 -5.43 2.57 -0.63
N ARG A 202 -6.22 3.44 -1.26
CA ARG A 202 -7.33 4.14 -0.60
C ARG A 202 -8.34 3.18 0.04
N SER A 203 -8.68 2.10 -0.64
CA SER A 203 -9.59 1.08 -0.10
C SER A 203 -8.94 0.29 1.04
N LEU A 204 -7.68 -0.12 0.89
CA LEU A 204 -6.93 -0.81 1.94
C LEU A 204 -6.76 0.08 3.18
N TRP A 205 -6.55 1.39 3.02
CA TRP A 205 -6.44 2.35 4.13
C TRP A 205 -7.66 2.25 5.05
N LYS A 206 -8.87 2.30 4.46
CA LYS A 206 -10.11 2.17 5.21
C LYS A 206 -10.25 0.78 5.86
N ILE A 207 -9.88 -0.28 5.16
CA ILE A 207 -9.96 -1.67 5.66
C ILE A 207 -9.03 -1.88 6.86
N VAL A 208 -7.81 -1.36 6.80
CA VAL A 208 -6.77 -1.60 7.82
C VAL A 208 -6.95 -0.65 9.01
N PHE A 209 -7.21 0.64 8.78
CA PHE A 209 -7.09 1.67 9.83
C PHE A 209 -8.42 2.23 10.35
N LYS A 210 -9.57 1.76 9.82
CA LYS A 210 -10.89 2.26 10.22
C LYS A 210 -11.90 1.17 10.53
N LEU A 211 -12.05 0.20 9.63
CA LEU A 211 -13.12 -0.79 9.75
C LEU A 211 -12.80 -1.83 10.82
N GLU A 212 -13.76 -2.04 11.71
CA GLU A 212 -13.75 -3.08 12.74
C GLU A 212 -14.88 -4.06 12.43
N ASN A 213 -14.51 -5.24 11.96
CA ASN A 213 -15.40 -6.37 11.72
C ASN A 213 -14.56 -7.63 11.58
N GLU A 214 -15.19 -8.79 11.85
CA GLU A 214 -14.51 -10.09 11.91
C GLU A 214 -13.62 -10.38 10.70
N LYS A 215 -14.08 -10.03 9.48
CA LYS A 215 -13.31 -10.26 8.25
C LYS A 215 -12.08 -9.34 8.16
N CYS A 216 -12.23 -8.07 8.56
CA CYS A 216 -11.12 -7.11 8.57
C CYS A 216 -10.11 -7.48 9.65
N ASP A 217 -10.57 -7.78 10.86
CA ASP A 217 -9.70 -8.12 12.00
C ASP A 217 -8.87 -9.37 11.69
N ARG A 218 -9.52 -10.42 11.15
CA ARG A 218 -8.82 -11.66 10.75
C ARG A 218 -7.73 -11.44 9.70
N ASN A 219 -7.87 -10.43 8.83
CA ASN A 219 -6.99 -10.22 7.67
C ASN A 219 -6.17 -8.92 7.76
N ARG A 220 -6.21 -8.19 8.88
CA ARG A 220 -5.62 -6.85 8.99
C ARG A 220 -4.12 -6.85 8.70
N LEU A 221 -3.37 -7.81 9.24
CA LEU A 221 -1.93 -7.95 9.01
C LEU A 221 -1.56 -8.18 7.54
N ILE A 222 -2.23 -9.10 6.85
CA ILE A 222 -1.91 -9.36 5.45
C ILE A 222 -2.32 -8.17 4.56
N ASN A 223 -3.43 -7.50 4.89
CA ASN A 223 -3.86 -6.29 4.20
C ASN A 223 -2.87 -5.12 4.41
N LEU A 224 -2.32 -4.97 5.63
CA LEU A 224 -1.25 -4.01 5.91
C LEU A 224 -0.03 -4.28 5.03
N HIS A 225 0.42 -5.53 4.92
CA HIS A 225 1.57 -5.87 4.08
C HIS A 225 1.35 -5.49 2.60
N VAL A 226 0.13 -5.66 2.08
CA VAL A 226 -0.21 -5.21 0.71
C VAL A 226 -0.20 -3.69 0.61
N LEU A 227 -0.77 -3.00 1.60
CA LEU A 227 -0.78 -1.55 1.69
C LEU A 227 0.65 -0.98 1.71
N GLU A 228 1.56 -1.57 2.49
CA GLU A 228 2.99 -1.22 2.55
C GLU A 228 3.70 -1.38 1.19
N VAL A 229 3.34 -2.42 0.42
CA VAL A 229 3.91 -2.65 -0.92
C VAL A 229 3.51 -1.52 -1.86
N ILE A 230 2.23 -1.13 -1.85
CA ILE A 230 1.74 -0.01 -2.66
C ILE A 230 2.37 1.31 -2.18
N ALA A 231 2.48 1.48 -0.86
CA ALA A 231 3.12 2.63 -0.23
C ALA A 231 4.54 2.86 -0.76
N LYS A 232 5.36 1.79 -0.68
CA LYS A 232 6.75 1.82 -1.13
C LYS A 232 6.90 2.03 -2.63
N LYS A 233 5.97 1.52 -3.45
CA LYS A 233 6.00 1.71 -4.91
C LYS A 233 5.60 3.13 -5.32
N ASN A 234 4.73 3.79 -4.56
CA ASN A 234 4.11 5.07 -4.93
C ASN A 234 4.48 6.25 -4.01
N LYS A 235 5.68 6.23 -3.42
CA LYS A 235 6.17 7.26 -2.46
C LYS A 235 5.92 8.71 -2.89
N VAL A 236 6.09 9.02 -4.18
CA VAL A 236 5.92 10.40 -4.69
C VAL A 236 4.45 10.77 -4.92
N ALA A 237 3.60 9.81 -5.31
CA ALA A 237 2.21 10.06 -5.66
C ALA A 237 1.28 10.05 -4.43
N LEU A 238 1.63 9.29 -3.39
CA LEU A 238 0.79 9.11 -2.20
C LEU A 238 0.53 10.38 -1.40
N PRO A 239 1.54 11.22 -1.08
CA PRO A 239 1.28 12.48 -0.39
C PRO A 239 0.24 13.35 -1.10
N ARG A 240 0.31 13.41 -2.44
CA ARG A 240 -0.67 14.16 -3.27
C ARG A 240 -2.06 13.53 -3.22
N ALA A 241 -2.15 12.20 -3.23
CA ALA A 241 -3.42 11.49 -3.12
C ALA A 241 -4.08 11.70 -1.75
N ILE A 242 -3.29 11.73 -0.66
CA ILE A 242 -3.79 12.02 0.69
C ILE A 242 -4.24 13.47 0.81
N GLN A 243 -3.45 14.42 0.33
CA GLN A 243 -3.80 15.85 0.31
C GLN A 243 -5.07 16.13 -0.51
N GLY A 244 -5.34 15.34 -1.56
CA GLY A 244 -6.55 15.46 -2.37
C GLY A 244 -7.83 15.07 -1.63
N ASP A 245 -7.75 14.33 -0.53
CA ASP A 245 -8.92 13.91 0.26
C ASP A 245 -8.55 13.65 1.74
N VAL A 246 -8.13 14.71 2.41
CA VAL A 246 -7.68 14.67 3.82
C VAL A 246 -8.77 14.11 4.74
N ASP A 247 -10.04 14.45 4.49
CA ASP A 247 -11.17 14.00 5.31
C ASP A 247 -11.33 12.48 5.26
N PHE A 248 -11.18 11.85 4.09
CA PHE A 248 -11.22 10.39 3.99
C PHE A 248 -10.08 9.74 4.76
N TYR A 249 -8.84 10.19 4.55
CA TYR A 249 -7.66 9.56 5.17
C TYR A 249 -7.55 9.82 6.67
N SER A 250 -8.12 10.94 7.14
CA SER A 250 -8.20 11.28 8.58
C SER A 250 -9.38 10.61 9.29
N ASN A 251 -10.31 9.99 8.55
CA ASN A 251 -11.44 9.28 9.13
C ASN A 251 -11.02 7.86 9.56
N ILE A 252 -10.22 7.80 10.62
CA ILE A 252 -9.59 6.60 11.20
C ILE A 252 -10.35 6.12 12.45
N ALA A 253 -10.07 4.89 12.89
CA ALA A 253 -10.60 4.33 14.12
C ALA A 253 -10.24 5.20 15.34
N ASN A 254 -11.04 5.12 16.41
CA ASN A 254 -10.83 5.91 17.62
C ASN A 254 -9.78 5.30 18.56
N SER A 255 -9.64 3.98 18.55
CA SER A 255 -8.73 3.21 19.42
C SER A 255 -8.55 1.78 18.87
N GLY A 256 -7.78 0.96 19.58
CA GLY A 256 -7.63 -0.47 19.28
C GLY A 256 -6.66 -0.78 18.13
N GLU A 257 -6.67 -2.04 17.70
CA GLU A 257 -5.76 -2.53 16.66
C GLU A 257 -5.73 -1.67 15.38
N PRO A 258 -6.84 -1.20 14.79
CA PRO A 258 -6.74 -0.41 13.56
C PRO A 258 -5.88 0.85 13.75
N LEU A 259 -5.94 1.46 14.93
CA LEU A 259 -5.14 2.64 15.26
C LEU A 259 -3.67 2.27 15.52
N SER A 260 -3.39 1.18 16.26
CA SER A 260 -2.01 0.69 16.45
C SER A 260 -1.33 0.36 15.12
N TYR A 261 -2.06 -0.25 14.18
CA TYR A 261 -1.57 -0.53 12.84
C TYR A 261 -1.29 0.73 12.03
N LEU A 262 -2.11 1.77 12.20
CA LEU A 262 -1.85 3.07 11.58
C LEU A 262 -0.58 3.71 12.15
N VAL A 263 -0.40 3.72 13.47
CA VAL A 263 0.81 4.26 14.12
C VAL A 263 2.05 3.52 13.65
N PHE A 264 1.98 2.18 13.59
CA PHE A 264 3.05 1.37 13.01
C PHE A 264 3.34 1.75 11.56
N PHE A 265 2.31 1.86 10.72
CA PHE A 265 2.48 2.25 9.31
C PHE A 265 3.09 3.65 9.15
N LEU A 266 2.64 4.62 9.95
CA LEU A 266 3.16 5.99 9.95
C LEU A 266 4.61 6.06 10.44
N SER A 267 5.02 5.21 11.39
CA SER A 267 6.42 5.17 11.85
C SER A 267 7.42 4.87 10.72
N LYS A 268 6.99 4.12 9.70
CA LYS A 268 7.78 3.78 8.51
C LYS A 268 7.54 4.72 7.32
N ASN A 269 6.53 5.60 7.41
CA ASN A 269 6.12 6.56 6.38
C ASN A 269 5.74 7.90 7.05
N SER A 270 6.67 8.43 7.86
CA SER A 270 6.40 9.55 8.78
C SER A 270 6.05 10.84 8.05
N GLU A 271 6.44 10.97 6.78
CA GLU A 271 6.07 12.08 5.91
C GLU A 271 4.56 12.21 5.67
N LEU A 272 3.79 11.14 5.93
CA LEU A 272 2.34 11.12 5.74
C LEU A 272 1.58 11.66 6.97
N TYR A 273 2.19 11.63 8.16
CA TYR A 273 1.52 12.07 9.41
C TYR A 273 1.12 13.55 9.38
N PRO A 274 1.98 14.50 8.93
CA PRO A 274 1.60 15.90 8.84
C PRO A 274 0.42 16.20 7.90
N LEU A 275 0.09 15.26 6.99
CA LEU A 275 -0.99 15.41 6.01
C LEU A 275 -2.38 15.12 6.60
N LEU A 276 -2.45 14.50 7.77
CA LEU A 276 -3.70 14.21 8.46
C LEU A 276 -4.25 15.48 9.14
N ASN A 277 -5.56 15.52 9.37
CA ASN A 277 -6.19 16.60 10.11
C ASN A 277 -5.91 16.48 11.62
N GLU A 278 -6.13 17.58 12.35
CA GLU A 278 -5.87 17.66 13.80
C GLU A 278 -6.66 16.62 14.62
N ALA A 279 -7.90 16.32 14.21
CA ALA A 279 -8.71 15.31 14.90
C ALA A 279 -8.10 13.90 14.80
N ALA A 280 -7.48 13.56 13.67
CA ALA A 280 -6.76 12.30 13.50
C ALA A 280 -5.41 12.31 14.24
N LYS A 281 -4.70 13.44 14.24
CA LYS A 281 -3.43 13.58 14.98
C LYS A 281 -3.61 13.37 16.48
N LEU A 282 -4.67 13.94 17.08
CA LEU A 282 -5.00 13.72 18.50
C LEU A 282 -5.23 12.24 18.83
N LYS A 283 -5.85 11.47 17.93
CA LYS A 283 -6.03 10.02 18.12
C LYS A 283 -4.69 9.28 18.07
N VAL A 284 -3.84 9.63 17.11
CA VAL A 284 -2.49 9.07 16.97
C VAL A 284 -1.64 9.38 18.20
N GLU A 285 -1.63 10.63 18.66
CA GLU A 285 -0.94 11.06 19.89
C GLU A 285 -1.42 10.29 21.11
N HIS A 286 -2.74 10.13 21.28
CA HIS A 286 -3.30 9.34 22.37
C HIS A 286 -2.87 7.87 22.29
N CYS A 287 -2.85 7.28 21.09
CA CYS A 287 -2.36 5.92 20.89
C CYS A 287 -0.87 5.78 21.25
N ILE A 288 -0.04 6.78 20.94
CA ILE A 288 1.39 6.77 21.29
C ILE A 288 1.63 6.77 22.80
N VAL A 289 0.71 7.35 23.57
CA VAL A 289 0.81 7.40 25.04
C VAL A 289 0.24 6.14 25.70
N GLU A 290 -0.84 5.57 25.17
CA GLU A 290 -1.56 4.48 25.86
C GLU A 290 -1.23 3.08 25.34
N ASP A 291 -0.93 2.94 24.05
CA ASP A 291 -0.76 1.63 23.40
C ASP A 291 0.70 1.20 23.33
N GLU A 292 0.96 -0.09 23.53
CA GLU A 292 2.32 -0.66 23.52
C GLU A 292 3.03 -0.41 22.18
N VAL A 293 2.35 -0.61 21.05
CA VAL A 293 2.90 -0.36 19.72
C VAL A 293 3.21 1.13 19.58
N GLY A 294 2.29 1.98 20.05
CA GLY A 294 2.43 3.43 20.06
C GLY A 294 3.67 3.91 20.80
N LYS A 295 3.88 3.44 22.04
CA LYS A 295 5.07 3.76 22.85
C LYS A 295 6.37 3.33 22.17
N ILE A 296 6.35 2.19 21.48
CA ILE A 296 7.54 1.66 20.80
C ILE A 296 7.87 2.45 19.54
N VAL A 297 6.91 2.66 18.63
CA VAL A 297 7.19 3.18 17.27
C VAL A 297 6.75 4.63 17.01
N GLY A 298 6.15 5.28 18.02
CA GLY A 298 5.59 6.64 17.95
C GLY A 298 6.57 7.81 17.87
N TRP A 299 7.80 7.57 17.41
CA TRP A 299 8.89 8.55 17.42
C TRP A 299 8.60 9.81 16.58
N PHE A 300 7.81 9.67 15.51
CA PHE A 300 7.54 10.73 14.52
C PHE A 300 6.68 11.89 15.03
N VAL A 301 6.16 11.79 16.25
CA VAL A 301 5.43 12.85 16.96
C VAL A 301 6.34 13.57 17.96
N LYS A 302 7.49 12.98 18.30
CA LYS A 302 8.42 13.51 19.30
C LYS A 302 9.33 14.58 18.69
N GLU A 303 9.88 15.43 19.55
CA GLU A 303 10.80 16.50 19.15
C GLU A 303 12.10 15.96 18.52
N SER A 304 12.54 14.79 18.96
CA SER A 304 13.72 14.10 18.46
C SER A 304 13.65 12.61 18.74
N LEU A 305 14.43 11.83 17.98
CA LEU A 305 14.66 10.42 18.30
C LEU A 305 15.24 10.24 19.71
N GLU A 306 16.06 11.19 20.18
CA GLU A 306 16.63 11.11 21.52
C GLU A 306 15.60 11.22 22.62
N LYS A 307 14.64 12.14 22.47
CA LYS A 307 13.54 12.23 23.41
C LYS A 307 12.68 10.96 23.40
N HIS A 308 12.50 10.35 22.23
CA HIS A 308 11.79 9.06 22.11
C HIS A 308 12.53 7.92 22.82
N ALA A 309 13.86 7.85 22.70
CA ALA A 309 14.68 6.88 23.42
C ALA A 309 14.57 7.06 24.94
N ASP A 310 14.64 8.31 25.42
CA ASP A 310 14.47 8.61 26.85
C ASP A 310 13.08 8.16 27.35
N ASP A 311 12.02 8.43 26.59
CA ASP A 311 10.65 7.98 26.95
C ASP A 311 10.55 6.44 27.03
N ILE A 312 11.24 5.71 26.14
CA ILE A 312 11.31 4.23 26.21
C ILE A 312 12.10 3.78 27.45
N GLU A 313 13.25 4.39 27.75
CA GLU A 313 14.04 4.08 28.95
C GLU A 313 13.21 4.32 30.24
N GLU A 314 12.53 5.47 30.34
CA GLU A 314 11.63 5.80 31.45
C GLU A 314 10.49 4.77 31.60
N TRP A 315 9.92 4.31 30.48
CA TRP A 315 8.86 3.29 30.50
C TRP A 315 9.37 1.92 30.94
N ILE A 316 10.59 1.55 30.56
CA ILE A 316 11.26 0.32 31.00
C ILE A 316 11.53 0.34 32.51
N GLU A 317 12.01 1.48 33.01
CA GLU A 317 12.37 1.70 34.41
C GLU A 317 11.15 1.91 35.32
N GLY A 318 10.04 2.38 34.76
CA GLY A 318 8.80 2.62 35.47
C GLY A 318 8.04 1.37 35.92
N ASP A 319 6.86 1.59 36.49
CA ASP A 319 6.06 0.53 37.11
C ASP A 319 5.38 -0.40 36.09
N GLU A 320 5.17 0.05 34.85
CA GLU A 320 4.52 -0.74 33.79
C GLU A 320 5.37 -1.94 33.33
N ARG A 321 6.70 -1.80 33.35
CA ARG A 321 7.69 -2.88 33.11
C ARG A 321 7.36 -3.70 31.86
N PRO A 322 7.43 -3.09 30.67
CA PRO A 322 7.10 -3.77 29.43
C PRO A 322 7.92 -5.05 29.21
N VAL A 323 7.37 -5.94 28.39
CA VAL A 323 8.02 -7.17 27.92
C VAL A 323 8.16 -7.08 26.42
N PHE A 324 9.37 -6.79 25.95
CA PHE A 324 9.66 -6.69 24.53
C PHE A 324 10.01 -8.03 23.92
N THR A 325 9.58 -8.21 22.68
CA THR A 325 9.96 -9.28 21.75
C THR A 325 11.16 -8.85 20.89
N PRO A 326 11.88 -9.80 20.26
CA PRO A 326 12.95 -9.46 19.33
C PRO A 326 12.48 -8.56 18.17
N GLU A 327 11.29 -8.79 17.61
CA GLU A 327 10.74 -7.95 16.51
C GLU A 327 10.47 -6.51 16.98
N GLN A 328 10.05 -6.31 18.24
CA GLN A 328 9.89 -4.96 18.80
C GLN A 328 11.24 -4.24 18.93
N PHE A 329 12.30 -4.92 19.35
CA PHE A 329 13.64 -4.32 19.36
C PHE A 329 14.15 -4.02 17.95
N GLU A 330 13.93 -4.91 16.99
CA GLU A 330 14.24 -4.65 15.58
C GLU A 330 13.53 -3.39 15.09
N ASN A 331 12.26 -3.19 15.46
CA ASN A 331 11.51 -1.98 15.09
C ASN A 331 12.10 -0.69 15.70
N ILE A 332 12.64 -0.74 16.92
CA ILE A 332 13.34 0.40 17.55
C ILE A 332 14.67 0.65 16.84
N LEU A 333 15.45 -0.40 16.57
CA LEU A 333 16.73 -0.28 15.88
C LEU A 333 16.57 0.34 14.48
N GLU A 334 15.58 -0.11 13.70
CA GLU A 334 15.30 0.35 12.34
C GLU A 334 14.81 1.82 12.22
N MET A 335 14.66 2.56 13.32
CA MET A 335 14.25 3.97 13.27
C MET A 335 15.31 4.88 12.62
N SER A 336 16.60 4.56 12.78
CA SER A 336 17.71 5.29 12.18
C SER A 336 18.93 4.39 11.99
N ASP A 337 19.70 4.62 10.92
CA ASP A 337 20.94 3.90 10.63
C ASP A 337 22.20 4.64 11.15
N SER A 338 22.03 5.70 11.93
CA SER A 338 23.14 6.51 12.49
C SER A 338 23.84 5.80 13.65
N ASP A 339 25.16 5.96 13.76
CA ASP A 339 25.96 5.40 14.85
C ASP A 339 25.48 5.90 16.23
N GLU A 340 25.06 7.16 16.33
CA GLU A 340 24.51 7.75 17.55
C GLU A 340 23.25 7.02 18.02
N TRP A 341 22.33 6.74 17.09
CA TRP A 341 21.12 5.96 17.38
C TRP A 341 21.43 4.52 17.76
N GLN A 342 22.40 3.88 17.11
CA GLN A 342 22.81 2.52 17.48
C GLN A 342 23.33 2.47 18.93
N GLU A 343 24.14 3.45 19.35
CA GLU A 343 24.61 3.55 20.73
C GLU A 343 23.44 3.73 21.71
N ARG A 344 22.46 4.57 21.36
CA ARG A 344 21.26 4.79 22.18
C ARG A 344 20.34 3.57 22.23
N PHE A 345 20.18 2.85 21.13
CA PHE A 345 19.51 1.56 21.11
C PHE A 345 20.20 0.54 22.02
N CYS A 346 21.53 0.44 21.99
CA CYS A 346 22.28 -0.45 22.88
C CYS A 346 22.08 -0.07 24.35
N ARG A 347 21.97 1.23 24.65
CA ARG A 347 21.62 1.72 26.00
C ARG A 347 20.21 1.30 26.41
N ILE A 348 19.20 1.42 25.54
CA ILE A 348 17.83 0.91 25.78
C ILE A 348 17.86 -0.59 26.11
N VAL A 349 18.55 -1.39 25.30
CA VAL A 349 18.72 -2.84 25.51
C VAL A 349 19.39 -3.11 26.86
N SER A 350 20.41 -2.34 27.21
CA SER A 350 21.11 -2.44 28.50
C SER A 350 20.21 -2.06 29.67
N THR A 351 19.41 -0.99 29.54
CA THR A 351 18.40 -0.57 30.53
C THR A 351 17.35 -1.66 30.73
N TYR A 352 16.84 -2.24 29.63
CA TYR A 352 15.87 -3.33 29.67
C TYR A 352 16.37 -4.51 30.51
N TYR A 353 17.58 -4.99 30.25
CA TYR A 353 18.15 -6.06 31.06
C TYR A 353 18.48 -5.60 32.48
N GLY A 354 19.17 -4.48 32.61
CA GLY A 354 19.71 -3.92 33.86
C GLY A 354 18.67 -3.55 34.92
N THR A 355 17.41 -3.36 34.55
CA THR A 355 16.31 -3.01 35.48
C THR A 355 15.46 -4.20 35.88
N SER A 356 15.97 -5.41 35.67
CA SER A 356 15.26 -6.64 36.01
C SER A 356 15.02 -6.73 37.53
N MET A 357 13.81 -7.10 37.94
CA MET A 357 13.35 -7.06 39.34
C MET A 357 13.36 -8.42 40.03
N ASN A 358 13.57 -9.49 39.28
CA ASN A 358 13.77 -10.84 39.80
C ASN A 358 14.60 -11.67 38.82
N TYR A 359 15.14 -12.80 39.30
CA TYR A 359 15.99 -13.66 38.50
C TYR A 359 15.32 -14.22 37.24
N ASN A 360 14.03 -14.60 37.30
CA ASN A 360 13.32 -15.13 36.13
C ASN A 360 13.16 -14.07 35.04
N GLN A 361 12.90 -12.82 35.43
CA GLN A 361 12.83 -11.68 34.52
C GLN A 361 14.21 -11.40 33.92
N ALA A 362 15.27 -11.40 34.74
CA ALA A 362 16.63 -11.21 34.26
C ALA A 362 17.04 -12.28 33.24
N ASP A 363 16.71 -13.55 33.50
CA ASP A 363 16.96 -14.65 32.56
C ASP A 363 16.21 -14.43 31.25
N SER A 364 14.90 -14.14 31.31
CA SER A 364 14.07 -13.89 30.13
C SER A 364 14.56 -12.69 29.31
N ARG A 365 14.78 -11.53 29.96
CA ARG A 365 15.22 -10.30 29.31
C ARG A 365 16.61 -10.44 28.71
N PHE A 366 17.52 -11.16 29.38
CA PHE A 366 18.83 -11.44 28.82
C PHE A 366 18.70 -12.21 27.50
N GLN A 367 17.99 -13.34 27.49
CA GLN A 367 17.88 -14.21 26.31
C GLN A 367 17.20 -13.51 25.12
N VAL A 368 16.22 -12.65 25.37
CA VAL A 368 15.51 -11.92 24.32
C VAL A 368 16.31 -10.75 23.76
N ALA A 369 17.12 -10.08 24.58
CA ALA A 369 17.75 -8.82 24.19
C ALA A 369 19.26 -8.97 23.92
N ILE A 370 20.05 -9.40 24.91
CA ILE A 370 21.51 -9.29 24.85
C ILE A 370 22.12 -10.12 23.70
N PRO A 371 21.91 -11.45 23.59
CA PRO A 371 22.55 -12.24 22.53
C PRO A 371 22.19 -11.80 21.11
N ASN A 372 20.97 -11.29 20.90
CA ASN A 372 20.49 -10.87 19.57
C ASN A 372 21.17 -9.58 19.10
N PHE A 373 21.52 -8.68 20.03
CA PHE A 373 21.99 -7.33 19.68
C PHE A 373 23.42 -7.02 20.15
N ILE A 374 24.08 -7.92 20.91
CA ILE A 374 25.43 -7.69 21.48
C ILE A 374 26.49 -7.30 20.44
N ARG A 375 26.33 -7.75 19.19
CA ARG A 375 27.24 -7.41 18.06
C ARG A 375 27.21 -5.92 17.69
N LEU A 376 26.17 -5.20 18.07
CA LEU A 376 26.02 -3.75 17.85
C LEU A 376 26.70 -2.92 18.95
N PHE A 377 27.05 -3.55 20.08
CA PHE A 377 27.59 -2.82 21.22
C PHE A 377 29.01 -2.37 20.91
N ASN A 378 29.23 -1.05 21.00
CA ASN A 378 30.54 -0.43 20.96
C ASN A 378 31.17 -0.40 22.37
N LYS A 379 32.37 0.17 22.49
CA LYS A 379 33.10 0.22 23.77
C LYS A 379 32.31 0.93 24.88
N ASN A 380 31.61 2.02 24.55
CA ASN A 380 30.81 2.77 25.54
C ASN A 380 29.59 1.97 25.98
N ALA A 381 28.86 1.38 25.04
CA ALA A 381 27.68 0.56 25.31
C ALA A 381 28.01 -0.66 26.17
N ILE A 382 29.17 -1.31 25.95
CA ILE A 382 29.63 -2.41 26.81
C ILE A 382 29.93 -1.94 28.23
N ARG A 383 30.56 -0.78 28.40
CA ARG A 383 30.81 -0.21 29.73
C ARG A 383 29.50 0.13 30.45
N ASP A 384 28.52 0.71 29.75
CA ASP A 384 27.18 0.97 30.29
C ASP A 384 26.48 -0.33 30.75
N LEU A 385 26.49 -1.36 29.89
CA LEU A 385 25.93 -2.67 30.22
C LEU A 385 26.59 -3.28 31.46
N ALA A 386 27.92 -3.24 31.54
CA ALA A 386 28.67 -3.76 32.67
C ALA A 386 28.36 -2.98 33.97
N HIS A 387 28.24 -1.65 33.90
CA HIS A 387 27.81 -0.84 35.06
C HIS A 387 26.39 -1.18 35.51
N LYS A 388 25.45 -1.34 34.59
CA LYS A 388 24.06 -1.72 34.91
C LYS A 388 24.00 -3.10 35.56
N ILE A 389 24.76 -4.06 35.04
CA ILE A 389 24.93 -5.38 35.67
C ILE A 389 25.45 -5.25 37.09
N GLU A 390 26.52 -4.50 37.29
CA GLU A 390 27.17 -4.32 38.60
C GLU A 390 26.22 -3.70 39.64
N SER A 391 25.33 -2.81 39.18
CA SER A 391 24.39 -2.09 40.04
C SER A 391 23.12 -2.88 40.42
N ASN A 392 22.87 -4.05 39.82
CA ASN A 392 21.65 -4.81 40.06
C ASN A 392 21.91 -6.29 40.38
N SER A 393 21.64 -6.66 41.64
CA SER A 393 21.76 -8.04 42.13
C SER A 393 20.87 -9.05 41.42
N GLN A 394 19.74 -8.61 40.86
CA GLN A 394 18.88 -9.50 40.07
C GLN A 394 19.55 -9.91 38.75
N CYS A 395 20.43 -9.06 38.22
CA CYS A 395 21.23 -9.38 37.05
C CYS A 395 22.44 -10.25 37.42
N HIS A 396 23.21 -9.83 38.44
CA HIS A 396 24.49 -10.45 38.75
C HIS A 396 24.43 -11.65 39.70
N ASP A 397 23.44 -11.80 40.60
CA ASP A 397 23.40 -12.93 41.54
C ASP A 397 22.71 -14.18 41.01
N ARG A 398 21.96 -14.06 39.90
CA ARG A 398 21.25 -15.18 39.27
C ARG A 398 22.20 -16.32 38.87
N ARG A 399 21.70 -17.55 38.90
CA ARG A 399 22.48 -18.77 38.60
C ARG A 399 23.07 -18.76 37.19
N GLN A 400 22.30 -18.27 36.21
CA GLN A 400 22.64 -18.34 34.80
C GLN A 400 23.65 -17.28 34.35
N ALA A 401 23.92 -16.25 35.18
CA ALA A 401 24.85 -15.16 34.88
C ALA A 401 26.25 -15.65 34.47
N ARG A 402 26.76 -16.74 35.08
CA ARG A 402 28.07 -17.31 34.73
C ARG A 402 28.16 -17.74 33.25
N HIS A 403 27.09 -18.30 32.72
CA HIS A 403 27.04 -18.76 31.32
C HIS A 403 26.75 -17.58 30.38
N ASP A 404 25.79 -16.75 30.76
CA ASP A 404 25.33 -15.64 29.95
C ASP A 404 26.41 -14.55 29.78
N TYR A 405 27.21 -14.27 30.81
CA TYR A 405 28.26 -13.24 30.73
C TYR A 405 29.43 -13.66 29.85
N ALA A 406 29.57 -14.94 29.50
CA ALA A 406 30.54 -15.37 28.51
C ALA A 406 30.26 -14.71 27.13
N ILE A 407 28.98 -14.52 26.78
CA ILE A 407 28.57 -13.84 25.52
C ILE A 407 29.03 -12.38 25.53
N ILE A 408 28.88 -11.69 26.67
CA ILE A 408 29.36 -10.31 26.83
C ILE A 408 30.89 -10.28 26.77
N LYS A 409 31.57 -11.24 27.40
CA LYS A 409 33.02 -11.36 27.39
C LYS A 409 33.57 -11.56 25.97
N GLU A 410 32.96 -12.43 25.17
CA GLU A 410 33.34 -12.61 23.77
C GLU A 410 33.30 -11.29 23.00
N ARG A 411 32.25 -10.48 23.22
CA ARG A 411 32.16 -9.15 22.61
C ARG A 411 33.22 -8.18 23.14
N ILE A 412 33.53 -8.22 24.43
CA ILE A 412 34.63 -7.42 25.01
C ILE A 412 35.95 -7.77 24.31
N ASP A 413 36.29 -9.05 24.23
CA ASP A 413 37.53 -9.55 23.63
C ASP A 413 37.64 -9.17 22.14
N GLU A 414 36.52 -9.00 21.43
CA GLU A 414 36.50 -8.58 20.02
C GLU A 414 36.79 -7.10 19.81
N ILE A 415 36.31 -6.22 20.70
CA ILE A 415 36.32 -4.77 20.47
C ILE A 415 37.35 -4.02 21.31
N PHE A 416 37.76 -4.59 22.44
CA PHE A 416 38.81 -4.04 23.30
C PHE A 416 40.15 -4.71 23.02
N GLY A 417 41.22 -3.92 22.97
CA GLY A 417 42.57 -4.47 22.95
C GLY A 417 42.95 -5.09 24.29
N ASP A 418 44.03 -5.88 24.31
CA ASP A 418 44.56 -6.50 25.52
C ASP A 418 44.74 -5.47 26.65
N GLY A 419 44.04 -5.68 27.77
CA GLY A 419 44.09 -4.81 28.95
C GLY A 419 43.34 -3.48 28.84
N GLU A 420 42.62 -3.21 27.74
CA GLU A 420 41.86 -1.97 27.57
C GLU A 420 40.52 -1.96 28.34
N PHE A 421 39.94 -3.14 28.56
CA PHE A 421 38.79 -3.32 29.44
C PHE A 421 39.25 -3.75 30.83
N ASN A 422 39.10 -2.87 31.82
CA ASN A 422 39.49 -3.16 33.19
C ASN A 422 38.37 -3.91 33.93
N TYR A 423 38.50 -5.23 33.98
CA TYR A 423 37.58 -6.11 34.72
C TYR A 423 37.49 -5.81 36.22
N GLN A 424 38.51 -5.18 36.82
CA GLN A 424 38.50 -4.85 38.25
C GLN A 424 37.47 -3.76 38.60
N ASP A 425 37.07 -2.95 37.62
CA ASP A 425 36.05 -1.91 37.81
C ASP A 425 34.63 -2.51 37.92
N TYR A 426 34.46 -3.81 37.64
CA TYR A 426 33.19 -4.54 37.61
C TYR A 426 33.30 -5.84 38.40
N TYR A 427 33.29 -5.75 39.74
CA TYR A 427 33.57 -6.86 40.64
C TYR A 427 32.61 -8.05 40.45
N TRP A 428 31.29 -7.82 40.45
CA TRP A 428 30.30 -8.89 40.33
C TRP A 428 30.33 -9.56 38.96
N PHE A 429 30.49 -8.76 37.90
CA PHE A 429 30.66 -9.26 36.53
C PHE A 429 31.89 -10.18 36.43
N SER A 430 33.03 -9.71 36.93
CA SER A 430 34.31 -10.44 36.89
C SER A 430 34.30 -11.69 37.75
N ARG A 431 33.66 -11.64 38.92
CA ARG A 431 33.48 -12.81 39.80
C ARG A 431 32.70 -13.92 39.12
N LYS A 432 31.64 -13.60 38.36
CA LYS A 432 30.86 -14.60 37.62
C LYS A 432 31.64 -15.26 36.49
N LEU A 433 32.55 -14.52 35.86
CA LEU A 433 33.48 -15.03 34.86
C LEU A 433 34.66 -15.82 35.46
N GLY A 434 34.84 -15.81 36.79
CA GLY A 434 35.98 -16.44 37.45
C GLY A 434 37.30 -15.67 37.27
N LEU A 435 37.21 -14.36 37.03
CA LEU A 435 38.35 -13.45 36.84
C LEU A 435 38.70 -12.67 38.12
N ALA A 436 37.83 -12.73 39.13
CA ALA A 436 38.03 -12.14 40.45
C ALA A 436 37.80 -13.22 41.52
N ASP A 437 38.60 -13.16 42.59
CA ASP A 437 38.60 -14.12 43.72
C ASP A 437 37.33 -14.04 44.59
#